data_AF-A0A0F9RJ57-F1
#
_entry.id   AF-A0A0F9RJ57-F1
#
_cell.length_a   1.000
_cell.length_b   1.000
_cell.length_c   1.000
_cell.angle_alpha   90.00
_cell.angle_beta   90.00
_cell.angle_gamma   90.00
#
_symmetry.space_group_name_H-M   'P 1'
#
loop_
_entity.id
_entity.type
_entity.pdbx_description
1 polymer ?
#
loop_
_entity_poly.entity_id
_entity_poly.type
_entity_poly.pdbx_seq_one_letter_code
_entity_poly.pdbx_strand_id
1 'polypeptide(L)' 'MVSNKSKESFEVIDLPTVTEPRVQDNETGEIYTLTEAVCKLLNEIKEIRKAIG' A
#
# COMPACT_ATOMS: atom_id res chain seq x y z
N MET A 1 18.86 3.12 -23.14
CA MET A 1 18.84 2.94 -21.67
C MET A 1 17.38 3.02 -21.24
N VAL A 2 16.69 1.89 -21.11
CA VAL A 2 15.32 1.88 -20.58
C VAL A 2 15.48 1.73 -19.07
N SER A 3 15.45 2.86 -18.36
CA SER A 3 15.35 2.87 -16.91
C SER A 3 14.02 2.24 -16.55
N ASN A 4 14.04 0.93 -16.34
CA ASN A 4 12.94 0.19 -15.75
C ASN A 4 12.90 0.60 -14.26
N LYS A 5 12.48 1.83 -13.98
CA LYS A 5 11.96 2.18 -12.66
C LYS A 5 10.71 1.32 -12.54
N SER A 6 10.87 0.15 -11.94
CA SER A 6 9.78 -0.61 -11.36
C SER A 6 8.90 0.41 -10.64
N LYS A 7 7.72 0.71 -11.21
CA LYS A 7 6.73 1.54 -10.52
C LYS A 7 6.52 0.86 -9.18
N GLU A 8 6.84 1.57 -8.09
CA GLU A 8 6.59 1.05 -6.76
C GLU A 8 5.09 0.77 -6.66
N SER A 9 4.67 -0.41 -6.19
CA SER A 9 3.24 -0.75 -6.07
C SER A 9 2.53 0.15 -5.06
N PHE A 10 3.27 0.77 -4.15
CA PHE A 10 2.75 1.72 -3.17
C PHE A 10 3.65 2.95 -3.09
N GLU A 11 3.05 4.12 -2.85
CA GLU A 11 3.76 5.37 -2.62
C GLU A 11 3.19 6.14 -1.42
N VAL A 12 4.01 6.99 -0.80
CA VAL A 12 3.56 7.91 0.26
C VAL A 12 3.20 9.23 -0.39
N ILE A 13 1.97 9.71 -0.15
CA ILE A 13 1.45 10.95 -0.70
C ILE A 13 1.08 11.95 0.40
N ASP A 14 1.27 13.23 0.10
CA ASP A 14 0.77 14.33 0.90
C ASP A 14 -0.55 14.83 0.32
N LEU A 15 -1.63 14.73 1.10
CA LEU A 15 -2.93 15.26 0.70
C LEU A 15 -3.17 16.62 1.37
N PRO A 16 -3.62 17.65 0.63
CA PRO A 16 -3.79 19.00 1.17
C PRO A 16 -4.87 19.09 2.25
N THR A 17 -5.74 18.09 2.34
CA THR A 17 -6.88 18.04 3.26
C THR A 17 -6.58 17.33 4.58
N VAL A 18 -5.37 16.80 4.77
CA VAL A 18 -4.98 16.04 5.98
C VAL A 18 -3.62 16.49 6.47
N THR A 19 -3.38 16.33 7.77
CA THR A 19 -2.12 16.72 8.41
C THR A 19 -1.07 15.61 8.41
N GLU A 20 -1.48 14.38 8.07
CA GLU A 20 -0.63 13.20 8.08
C GLU A 20 -0.49 12.60 6.68
N PRO A 21 0.69 12.08 6.30
CA PRO A 21 0.87 11.40 5.03
C PRO A 21 -0.05 10.19 4.86
N ARG A 22 -0.39 9.88 3.62
CA ARG A 22 -1.17 8.69 3.25
C ARG A 22 -0.35 7.74 2.41
N VAL A 23 -0.74 6.48 2.40
CA VAL A 23 -0.19 5.45 1.51
C VAL A 23 -1.16 5.28 0.36
N GLN A 24 -0.70 5.43 -0.88
CA GLN A 24 -1.48 5.16 -2.08
C GLN A 24 -1.02 3.84 -2.70
N ASP A 25 -1.98 2.99 -3.06
CA ASP A 25 -1.77 1.85 -3.94
C ASP A 25 -1.81 2.32 -5.40
N ASN A 26 -0.72 2.12 -6.12
CA ASN A 26 -0.56 2.57 -7.51
C ASN A 26 -1.27 1.66 -8.52
N GLU A 27 -1.68 0.46 -8.11
CA GLU A 27 -2.42 -0.48 -8.93
C GLU A 27 -3.93 -0.21 -8.87
N THR A 28 -4.44 0.11 -7.68
CA THR A 28 -5.88 0.34 -7.45
C THR A 28 -6.29 1.81 -7.35
N GLY A 29 -5.34 2.70 -7.03
CA GLY A 29 -5.60 4.11 -6.72
C GLY A 29 -6.20 4.35 -5.33
N GLU A 30 -6.32 3.29 -4.51
CA GLU A 30 -6.85 3.42 -3.15
C GLU A 30 -5.84 4.11 -2.23
N ILE A 31 -6.36 4.93 -1.29
CA ILE A 31 -5.56 5.72 -0.36
C ILE A 31 -5.88 5.27 1.06
N TYR A 32 -4.83 4.98 1.83
CA TYR A 32 -4.92 4.47 3.18
C TYR A 32 -4.15 5.34 4.17
N THR A 33 -4.60 5.35 5.41
CA THR A 33 -3.72 5.65 6.54
C THR A 33 -2.66 4.55 6.69
N LEU A 34 -1.55 4.85 7.40
CA LEU A 34 -0.54 3.85 7.71
C LEU A 34 -1.14 2.65 8.47
N THR A 35 -2.05 2.92 9.41
CA THR A 35 -2.71 1.87 10.21
C THR A 35 -3.57 0.96 9.35
N GLU A 36 -4.34 1.51 8.40
CA GLU A 36 -5.15 0.72 7.46
C GLU A 36 -4.27 -0.13 6.54
N ALA A 37 -3.20 0.44 5.98
CA ALA A 37 -2.25 -0.28 5.14
C ALA A 37 -1.62 -1.47 5.88
N VAL A 38 -1.17 -1.28 7.13
CA VAL A 38 -0.63 -2.35 7.97
C VAL A 38 -1.68 -3.42 8.28
N CYS A 39 -2.91 -3.02 8.60
CA CYS A 39 -4.00 -3.97 8.84
C CYS A 39 -4.31 -4.82 7.60
N LYS A 40 -4.33 -4.21 6.41
CA LYS A 40 -4.55 -4.89 5.13
C LYS A 40 -3.46 -5.93 4.88
N LEU A 41 -2.19 -5.54 4.99
CA LEU A 41 -1.04 -6.44 4.84
C LEU A 41 -1.09 -7.61 5.83
N LEU A 42 -1.41 -7.35 7.10
CA LEU A 42 -1.53 -8.40 8.11
C LEU A 42 -2.67 -9.37 7.82
N ASN A 43 -3.78 -8.90 7.27
CA ASN A 43 -4.89 -9.76 6.86
C ASN A 43 -4.51 -10.62 5.65
N GLU A 44 -3.86 -10.07 4.64
CA GLU A 44 -3.37 -10.84 3.48
C GLU A 44 -2.38 -11.92 3.92
N ILE A 45 -1.43 -11.60 4.81
CA ILE A 45 -0.50 -12.58 5.38
C ILE A 45 -1.24 -13.68 6.15
N LYS A 46 -2.30 -13.35 6.89
CA LYS A 46 -3.12 -14.34 7.61
C LYS A 46 -3.82 -15.27 6.62
N GLU A 47 -4.39 -14.77 5.54
CA GLU A 47 -5.06 -15.59 4.53
C GLU A 47 -4.06 -16.50 3.79
N ILE A 48 -2.88 -15.99 3.44
CA ILE A 48 -1.80 -16.80 2.85
C ILE A 48 -1.39 -17.93 3.81
N ARG A 49 -1.22 -17.62 5.11
CA ARG A 49 -0.90 -18.64 6.12
C ARG A 49 -1.97 -19.72 6.25
N LYS A 50 -3.26 -19.35 6.17
CA LYS A 50 -4.37 -20.31 6.16
C LYS A 50 -4.39 -21.19 4.91
N ALA A 51 -3.96 -20.68 3.77
CA ALA A 51 -3.94 -21.43 2.51
C ALA A 51 -2.80 -22.45 2.42
N ILE A 52 -1.72 -22.24 3.18
CA ILE A 52 -0.53 -23.12 3.20
C ILE A 52 -0.64 -24.20 4.29
N GLY A 53 -1.34 -23.91 5.41
CA GLY A 53 -1.58 -24.86 6.51
C GLY A 53 -2.79 -25.74 6.29
#